data_AF-A0A7G4A3Q7-F1
#
_entry.id   AF-A0A7G4A3Q7-F1
#
_cell.length_a   1.000
_cell.length_b   1.000
_cell.length_c   1.000
_cell.angle_alpha   90.00
_cell.angle_beta   90.00
_cell.angle_gamma   90.00
#
_symmetry.space_group_name_H-M   'P 1'
#
loop_
_entity.id
_entity.type
_entity.pdbx_description
1 polymer ?
#
loop_
_entity_poly.entity_id
_entity_poly.type
_entity_poly.pdbx_seq_one_letter_code
_entity_poly.pdbx_strand_id
1 'polypeptide(L)'
;MADNDQNDEYKFAELDSLENEPLETSEFDSKSAAPVGAGRREPPKNIKRNALIAVGIIIFAMLMYQFIGGMFSKPTPAPKESEAPAPIAEIPPQPKEVQPEIPPEPIQQQPVVQQPIVQQTPPPVIQESSALQQKVASIESSQQTVQSEVSSMNQQVSTINNNVNALNAQIAKLNQVISNLNNQVVKQSEVINVLIERTKPKPVKRVIHIKPASPQIIYYINAVIPGRAWLIGTNGSTLTVREGSKIAGYGVVKLIDSMQGRVLTSSGRVIRFSQEDI
;
A
#
# COMPACT_ATOMS: atom_id res chain seq x y z
N MET A 1 20.48 67.64 28.39
CA MET A 1 19.36 66.69 28.54
C MET A 1 19.87 65.39 27.95
N ALA A 2 20.59 64.61 28.74
CA ALA A 2 20.11 63.70 29.79
C ALA A 2 19.64 62.38 29.19
N ASP A 3 20.44 61.37 29.53
CA ASP A 3 20.40 59.95 29.21
C ASP A 3 19.15 59.25 29.75
N ASN A 4 18.73 58.15 29.11
CA ASN A 4 18.39 56.84 29.70
C ASN A 4 17.62 56.03 28.64
N ASP A 5 18.12 54.94 28.07
CA ASP A 5 18.54 53.65 28.64
C ASP A 5 17.37 52.67 28.88
N GLN A 6 17.50 51.53 28.19
CA GLN A 6 17.06 50.16 28.52
C GLN A 6 15.74 49.93 29.30
N ASN A 7 14.84 49.12 28.72
CA ASN A 7 14.48 47.78 29.24
C ASN A 7 13.20 47.23 28.61
N ASP A 8 13.35 46.09 27.93
CA ASP A 8 12.66 44.82 28.22
C ASP A 8 11.21 44.86 28.72
N GLU A 9 10.26 44.36 27.90
CA GLU A 9 9.25 43.46 28.47
C GLU A 9 8.70 42.45 27.45
N TYR A 10 9.27 41.25 27.52
CA TYR A 10 8.65 39.99 27.09
C TYR A 10 7.33 39.75 27.85
N LYS A 11 6.25 39.41 27.14
CA LYS A 11 5.08 38.77 27.75
C LYS A 11 4.92 37.34 27.24
N PHE A 12 5.44 36.41 28.02
CA PHE A 12 5.10 34.98 28.04
C PHE A 12 3.77 34.81 28.78
N ALA A 13 2.73 34.26 28.14
CA ALA A 13 1.47 33.94 28.83
C ALA A 13 0.69 32.76 28.22
N GLU A 14 1.34 31.76 27.62
CA GLU A 14 0.66 30.52 27.20
C GLU A 14 1.39 29.24 27.64
N LEU A 15 2.14 29.30 28.75
CA LEU A 15 2.84 28.14 29.32
C LEU A 15 2.47 27.89 30.80
N ASP A 16 1.19 28.09 31.18
CA ASP A 16 0.72 27.85 32.56
C ASP A 16 -0.75 27.41 32.64
N SER A 17 -1.21 26.54 31.72
CA SER A 17 -2.58 26.00 31.78
C SER A 17 -2.62 24.48 31.77
N LEU A 18 -1.52 23.84 32.17
CA LEU A 18 -1.40 22.39 32.31
C LEU A 18 -1.27 21.98 33.78
N GLU A 19 -2.14 22.47 34.67
CA GLU A 19 -2.24 21.95 36.03
C GLU A 19 -3.61 22.24 36.63
N ASN A 20 -4.53 21.26 36.51
CA ASN A 20 -5.59 20.88 37.47
C ASN A 20 -6.79 20.26 36.75
N GLU A 21 -6.74 18.93 36.61
CA GLU A 21 -7.92 18.07 36.59
C GLU A 21 -8.38 17.84 38.05
N PRO A 22 -9.69 17.74 38.31
CA PRO A 22 -10.11 16.49 38.92
C PRO A 22 -11.43 15.92 38.35
N LEU A 23 -11.39 14.60 38.14
CA LEU A 23 -12.49 13.63 38.15
C LEU A 23 -13.71 14.03 39.02
N GLU A 24 -14.93 13.84 38.50
CA GLU A 24 -15.94 12.90 39.06
C GLU A 24 -17.32 12.96 38.35
N THR A 25 -17.80 11.75 37.97
CA THR A 25 -19.16 11.18 38.07
C THR A 25 -20.43 11.81 37.43
N SER A 26 -21.06 10.94 36.61
CA SER A 26 -22.50 10.56 36.52
C SER A 26 -23.63 11.55 36.12
N GLU A 27 -24.31 11.13 35.04
CA GLU A 27 -25.77 11.06 34.82
C GLU A 27 -26.63 12.32 34.55
N PHE A 28 -27.33 12.24 33.39
CA PHE A 28 -28.67 12.75 33.06
C PHE A 28 -29.08 14.17 33.52
N ASP A 29 -29.24 15.10 32.58
CA ASP A 29 -30.58 15.54 32.21
C ASP A 29 -30.63 16.20 30.81
N SER A 30 -31.80 16.10 30.22
CA SER A 30 -32.15 16.44 28.85
C SER A 30 -32.43 17.94 28.66
N LYS A 31 -32.44 18.34 27.37
CA LYS A 31 -33.31 19.39 26.77
C LYS A 31 -32.70 20.79 26.62
N SER A 32 -32.17 21.07 25.43
CA SER A 32 -32.75 22.14 24.59
C SER A 32 -32.35 21.99 23.12
N ALA A 33 -33.35 22.11 22.25
CA ALA A 33 -33.25 21.93 20.82
C ALA A 33 -33.02 23.25 20.07
N ALA A 34 -31.92 23.28 19.30
CA ALA A 34 -31.84 23.64 17.87
C ALA A 34 -31.89 25.13 17.43
N PRO A 35 -31.50 25.48 16.17
CA PRO A 35 -30.52 24.88 15.25
C PRO A 35 -29.58 25.92 14.55
N VAL A 36 -28.80 25.46 13.57
CA VAL A 36 -28.26 26.17 12.38
C VAL A 36 -26.75 26.50 12.39
N GLY A 37 -25.98 25.59 11.78
CA GLY A 37 -25.30 25.88 10.52
C GLY A 37 -24.04 26.74 10.53
N ALA A 38 -22.89 26.13 10.81
CA ALA A 38 -21.61 26.61 10.30
C ALA A 38 -20.78 25.41 9.82
N GLY A 39 -20.73 25.24 8.50
CA GLY A 39 -19.97 24.17 7.85
C GLY A 39 -18.47 24.35 8.06
N ARG A 40 -17.84 23.43 8.81
CA ARG A 40 -16.40 23.20 8.73
C ARG A 40 -16.07 22.63 7.36
N ARG A 41 -15.48 23.44 6.49
CA ARG A 41 -14.78 22.96 5.29
C ARG A 41 -13.45 22.35 5.73
N GLU A 42 -13.38 21.02 5.78
CA GLU A 42 -12.11 20.28 5.88
C GLU A 42 -11.23 20.60 4.65
N PRO A 43 -9.93 20.91 4.81
CA PRO A 43 -9.04 21.12 3.68
C PRO A 43 -8.82 19.79 2.92
N PRO A 44 -8.70 19.83 1.57
CA PRO A 44 -8.62 18.62 0.76
C PRO A 44 -7.33 17.85 1.07
N LYS A 45 -7.48 16.71 1.76
CA LYS A 45 -6.37 15.79 2.02
C LYS A 45 -5.92 15.16 0.71
N ASN A 46 -4.66 15.41 0.34
CA ASN A 46 -4.00 14.83 -0.83
C ASN A 46 -3.65 13.34 -0.58
N ILE A 47 -4.68 12.50 -0.40
CA ILE A 47 -4.58 11.06 -0.12
C ILE A 47 -3.63 10.37 -1.11
N LYS A 48 -3.67 10.76 -2.39
CA LYS A 48 -2.82 10.15 -3.43
C LYS A 48 -1.34 10.40 -3.18
N ARG A 49 -0.95 11.60 -2.74
CA ARG A 49 0.46 11.93 -2.45
C ARG A 49 0.92 11.19 -1.19
N ASN A 50 0.09 11.15 -0.16
CA ASN A 50 0.41 10.47 1.10
C ASN A 50 0.48 8.95 0.93
N ALA A 51 -0.38 8.36 0.08
CA ALA A 51 -0.35 6.94 -0.24
C ALA A 51 0.92 6.56 -1.04
N LEU A 52 1.33 7.38 -2.00
CA LEU A 52 2.53 7.13 -2.79
C LEU A 52 3.80 7.21 -1.92
N ILE A 53 3.84 8.17 -0.98
CA ILE A 53 4.92 8.28 0.02
C ILE A 53 4.94 7.04 0.93
N ALA A 54 3.78 6.57 1.42
CA ALA A 54 3.70 5.38 2.26
C ALA A 54 4.16 4.11 1.54
N VAL A 55 3.76 3.92 0.27
CA VAL A 55 4.23 2.79 -0.55
C VAL A 55 5.74 2.88 -0.81
N GLY A 56 6.26 4.09 -1.04
CA GLY A 56 7.70 4.31 -1.19
C GLY A 56 8.51 3.91 0.05
N ILE A 57 8.02 4.24 1.26
CA ILE A 57 8.66 3.86 2.52
C ILE A 57 8.67 2.35 2.71
N ILE A 58 7.58 1.65 2.36
CA ILE A 58 7.48 0.19 2.48
C ILE A 58 8.46 -0.50 1.54
N ILE A 59 8.56 -0.06 0.29
CA ILE A 59 9.51 -0.61 -0.69
C ILE A 59 10.96 -0.35 -0.23
N PHE A 60 11.25 0.85 0.27
CA PHE A 60 12.58 1.19 0.78
C PHE A 60 12.97 0.32 1.99
N ALA A 61 12.03 0.09 2.93
CA ALA A 61 12.24 -0.80 4.07
C ALA A 61 12.48 -2.26 3.64
N MET A 62 11.73 -2.76 2.65
CA MET A 62 11.97 -4.09 2.06
C MET A 62 13.36 -4.20 1.41
N LEU A 63 13.79 -3.17 0.67
CA LEU A 63 15.11 -3.16 0.04
C LEU A 63 16.23 -3.08 1.08
N MET A 64 16.08 -2.26 2.12
CA MET A 64 17.01 -2.23 3.26
C MET A 64 17.08 -3.59 3.94
N TYR A 65 15.94 -4.23 4.24
CA TYR A 65 15.93 -5.55 4.84
C TYR A 65 16.61 -6.61 3.95
N GLN A 66 16.36 -6.58 2.64
CA GLN A 66 17.02 -7.46 1.67
C GLN A 66 18.55 -7.25 1.63
N PHE A 67 19.01 -6.00 1.78
CA PHE A 67 20.42 -5.64 1.71
C PHE A 67 21.18 -5.96 3.02
N ILE A 68 20.54 -5.78 4.18
CA ILE A 68 21.11 -6.15 5.48
C ILE A 68 21.19 -7.68 5.63
N GLY A 69 20.23 -8.44 5.08
CA GLY A 69 20.26 -9.90 5.09
C GLY A 69 21.36 -10.54 4.21
N GLY A 70 21.91 -9.79 3.24
CA GLY A 70 22.90 -10.31 2.29
C GLY A 70 24.36 -10.29 2.74
N MET A 71 24.70 -9.60 3.84
CA MET A 71 26.11 -9.40 4.25
C MET A 71 26.62 -10.33 5.37
N PHE A 72 25.79 -11.23 5.89
CA PHE A 72 26.16 -12.13 7.00
C PHE A 72 26.42 -13.61 6.62
N SER A 73 26.47 -13.93 5.34
CA SER A 73 26.80 -15.29 4.85
C SER A 73 28.22 -15.34 4.28
N LYS A 74 29.23 -15.47 5.15
CA LYS A 74 30.56 -15.96 4.73
C LYS A 74 30.60 -17.48 4.93
N PRO A 75 30.91 -18.30 3.90
CA PRO A 75 31.12 -19.73 4.07
C PRO A 75 32.50 -19.99 4.69
N THR A 76 32.54 -20.76 5.78
CA THR A 76 33.76 -21.35 6.34
C THR A 76 34.28 -22.44 5.39
N PRO A 77 35.59 -22.51 5.08
CA PRO A 77 36.15 -23.57 4.24
C PRO A 77 36.25 -24.89 5.00
N ALA A 78 35.71 -25.97 4.43
CA ALA A 78 35.83 -27.33 4.94
C ALA A 78 37.21 -27.94 4.59
N PRO A 79 37.85 -28.70 5.50
CA PRO A 79 38.95 -29.60 5.15
C PRO A 79 38.41 -30.88 4.49
N LYS A 80 39.20 -31.40 3.55
CA LYS A 80 38.93 -32.59 2.76
C LYS A 80 39.21 -33.88 3.56
N GLU A 81 38.54 -34.95 3.12
CA GLU A 81 39.11 -36.28 2.83
C GLU A 81 38.54 -37.49 3.62
N SER A 82 38.13 -38.49 2.83
CA SER A 82 38.21 -39.95 3.04
C SER A 82 36.88 -40.75 2.93
N GLU A 83 36.80 -41.43 1.79
CA GLU A 83 36.12 -42.66 1.35
C GLU A 83 35.10 -43.41 2.24
N ALA A 84 33.94 -43.77 1.65
CA ALA A 84 33.43 -45.15 1.52
C ALA A 84 32.11 -45.21 0.69
N PRO A 85 31.74 -46.35 0.07
CA PRO A 85 30.86 -46.43 -1.10
C PRO A 85 29.38 -46.79 -0.83
N ALA A 86 28.53 -46.35 -1.76
CA ALA A 86 27.27 -46.93 -2.28
C ALA A 86 26.07 -47.27 -1.36
N PRO A 87 24.83 -47.20 -1.90
CA PRO A 87 23.61 -46.95 -1.13
C PRO A 87 22.81 -48.23 -0.80
N ILE A 88 22.03 -48.19 0.28
CA ILE A 88 21.01 -49.23 0.56
C ILE A 88 19.64 -48.55 0.68
N ALA A 89 18.70 -49.12 -0.06
CA ALA A 89 17.30 -48.74 -0.17
C ALA A 89 16.49 -49.05 1.11
N GLU A 90 15.62 -48.11 1.45
CA GLU A 90 14.17 -48.25 1.74
C GLU A 90 13.65 -49.56 2.35
N ILE A 91 13.06 -49.47 3.57
CA ILE A 91 11.80 -50.10 4.03
C ILE A 91 11.30 -49.37 5.32
N PRO A 92 9.97 -49.22 5.55
CA PRO A 92 9.34 -48.31 6.53
C PRO A 92 9.26 -48.85 7.99
N PRO A 93 8.94 -48.00 8.99
CA PRO A 93 8.96 -48.36 10.41
C PRO A 93 7.61 -48.92 10.91
N GLN A 94 7.66 -49.97 11.72
CA GLN A 94 6.64 -50.28 12.74
C GLN A 94 7.31 -50.54 14.10
N PRO A 95 6.77 -50.00 15.20
CA PRO A 95 7.39 -50.06 16.53
C PRO A 95 6.94 -51.30 17.31
N LYS A 96 7.85 -51.92 18.08
CA LYS A 96 7.51 -52.84 19.17
C LYS A 96 8.30 -52.53 20.42
N GLU A 97 7.55 -52.55 21.53
CA GLU A 97 7.91 -52.26 22.92
C GLU A 97 9.10 -53.08 23.44
N VAL A 98 9.83 -52.48 24.39
CA VAL A 98 10.88 -53.13 25.18
C VAL A 98 10.35 -53.35 26.59
N GLN A 99 10.33 -54.62 27.02
CA GLN A 99 10.15 -55.03 28.42
C GLN A 99 11.53 -55.45 28.99
N PRO A 100 11.86 -55.18 30.27
CA PRO A 100 13.17 -55.52 30.84
C PRO A 100 13.18 -56.95 31.41
N GLU A 101 14.15 -57.77 30.97
CA GLU A 101 14.41 -59.09 31.54
C GLU A 101 15.84 -59.13 32.10
N ILE A 102 15.95 -59.59 33.36
CA ILE A 102 17.17 -59.69 34.17
C ILE A 102 17.68 -61.13 34.05
N PRO A 103 18.95 -61.37 33.69
CA PRO A 103 19.55 -62.70 33.88
C PRO A 103 20.43 -62.81 35.14
N PRO A 104 20.43 -63.97 35.82
CA PRO A 104 21.05 -64.20 37.12
C PRO A 104 22.52 -64.66 37.08
N GLU A 105 23.17 -64.48 38.21
CA GLU A 105 24.53 -64.91 38.57
C GLU A 105 24.64 -66.44 38.80
N PRO A 106 25.82 -67.05 38.53
CA PRO A 106 26.27 -68.16 39.35
C PRO A 106 27.70 -67.98 39.89
N ILE A 107 27.85 -68.37 41.16
CA ILE A 107 29.07 -68.40 41.97
C ILE A 107 29.90 -69.64 41.62
N GLN A 108 31.23 -69.51 41.53
CA GLN A 108 32.16 -70.65 41.74
C GLN A 108 33.56 -70.18 42.20
N GLN A 109 34.21 -71.05 42.99
CA GLN A 109 35.23 -70.76 44.02
C GLN A 109 36.68 -71.03 43.55
N GLN A 110 37.63 -70.17 44.00
CA GLN A 110 39.02 -70.38 44.50
C GLN A 110 40.02 -71.34 43.79
N PRO A 111 41.36 -71.05 43.75
CA PRO A 111 42.20 -71.02 44.97
C PRO A 111 43.29 -69.94 45.08
N VAL A 112 43.65 -69.70 46.35
CA VAL A 112 44.72 -68.86 46.90
C VAL A 112 46.10 -69.48 46.65
N VAL A 113 47.08 -68.69 46.21
CA VAL A 113 48.50 -69.04 46.30
C VAL A 113 49.25 -67.90 47.01
N GLN A 114 50.08 -68.29 47.98
CA GLN A 114 50.79 -67.42 48.91
C GLN A 114 52.12 -66.87 48.33
N GLN A 115 52.49 -65.73 48.89
CA GLN A 115 53.60 -64.78 48.67
C GLN A 115 55.02 -65.33 48.41
N PRO A 116 55.95 -64.45 47.97
CA PRO A 116 56.95 -63.96 48.93
C PRO A 116 56.87 -62.44 49.19
N ILE A 117 57.04 -62.08 50.46
CA ILE A 117 57.14 -60.73 51.01
C ILE A 117 58.34 -60.00 50.41
N VAL A 118 58.10 -58.82 49.82
CA VAL A 118 59.11 -57.76 49.71
C VAL A 118 58.74 -56.61 50.63
N GLN A 119 59.81 -56.09 51.24
CA GLN A 119 59.87 -55.27 52.43
C GLN A 119 59.32 -53.85 52.21
N GLN A 120 58.65 -53.34 53.24
CA GLN A 120 57.98 -52.03 53.29
C GLN A 120 58.97 -50.86 53.20
N THR A 121 58.63 -49.87 52.38
CA THR A 121 58.97 -48.46 52.59
C THR A 121 57.71 -47.62 52.32
N PRO A 122 57.11 -46.92 53.31
CA PRO A 122 56.07 -45.92 53.05
C PRO A 122 56.72 -44.52 53.01
N PRO A 123 56.66 -43.79 51.87
CA PRO A 123 55.62 -42.76 51.66
C PRO A 123 55.21 -42.58 50.15
N PRO A 124 54.20 -41.76 49.72
CA PRO A 124 53.31 -40.82 50.42
C PRO A 124 51.81 -41.00 50.04
N VAL A 125 50.99 -41.69 50.86
CA VAL A 125 49.53 -41.78 50.63
C VAL A 125 48.79 -40.46 50.96
N ILE A 126 49.47 -39.52 51.62
CA ILE A 126 48.91 -38.24 52.10
C ILE A 126 48.77 -37.21 50.96
N GLN A 127 49.53 -37.35 49.87
CA GLN A 127 49.55 -36.36 48.78
C GLN A 127 48.52 -36.65 47.68
N GLU A 128 48.26 -37.93 47.39
CA GLU A 128 47.14 -38.31 46.50
C GLU A 128 45.78 -38.01 47.12
N SER A 129 45.63 -38.20 48.44
CA SER A 129 44.37 -37.93 49.13
C SER A 129 44.01 -36.43 49.14
N SER A 130 45.00 -35.52 49.24
CA SER A 130 44.73 -34.08 49.14
C SER A 130 44.40 -33.65 47.70
N ALA A 131 45.07 -34.24 46.69
CA ALA A 131 44.77 -33.99 45.28
C ALA A 131 43.38 -34.53 44.88
N LEU A 132 42.98 -35.69 45.41
CA LEU A 132 41.64 -36.25 45.26
C LEU A 132 40.58 -35.36 45.92
N GLN A 133 40.82 -34.85 47.14
CA GLN A 133 39.91 -33.90 47.80
C GLN A 133 39.74 -32.61 47.01
N GLN A 134 40.81 -32.05 46.45
CA GLN A 134 40.70 -30.87 45.57
C GLN A 134 39.90 -31.17 44.30
N LYS A 135 40.09 -32.34 43.67
CA LYS A 135 39.28 -32.76 42.52
C LYS A 135 37.80 -32.91 42.89
N VAL A 136 37.49 -33.53 44.03
CA VAL A 136 36.11 -33.69 44.51
C VAL A 136 35.46 -32.33 44.78
N ALA A 137 36.13 -31.41 45.47
CA ALA A 137 35.62 -30.06 45.70
C ALA A 137 35.41 -29.27 44.40
N SER A 138 36.27 -29.47 43.40
CA SER A 138 36.14 -28.85 42.08
C SER A 138 34.93 -29.41 41.31
N ILE A 139 34.70 -30.73 41.40
CA ILE A 139 33.53 -31.38 40.78
C ILE A 139 32.24 -30.94 41.47
N GLU A 140 32.25 -30.79 42.79
CA GLU A 140 31.11 -30.30 43.56
C GLU A 140 30.75 -28.85 43.19
N SER A 141 31.75 -27.98 43.08
CA SER A 141 31.58 -26.61 42.58
C SER A 141 31.05 -26.57 41.13
N SER A 142 31.56 -27.45 40.26
CA SER A 142 31.07 -27.61 38.89
C SER A 142 29.61 -28.07 38.85
N GLN A 143 29.22 -29.04 39.69
CA GLN A 143 27.82 -29.46 39.80
C GLN A 143 26.91 -28.32 40.26
N GLN A 144 27.35 -27.51 41.22
CA GLN A 144 26.58 -26.36 41.68
C GLN A 144 26.38 -25.33 40.55
N THR A 145 27.43 -25.12 39.74
CA THR A 145 27.39 -24.23 38.57
C THR A 145 26.41 -24.75 37.52
N VAL A 146 26.51 -26.03 37.15
CA VAL A 146 25.61 -26.67 36.18
C VAL A 146 24.15 -26.60 36.66
N GLN A 147 23.88 -26.83 37.95
CA GLN A 147 22.52 -26.69 38.48
C GLN A 147 21.97 -25.25 38.34
N SER A 148 22.83 -24.25 38.54
CA SER A 148 22.43 -22.85 38.36
C SER A 148 22.17 -22.50 36.89
N GLU A 149 22.99 -23.02 35.97
CA GLU A 149 22.80 -22.85 34.52
C GLU A 149 21.53 -23.53 34.04
N VAL A 150 21.26 -24.76 34.49
CA VAL A 150 20.02 -25.50 34.18
C VAL A 150 18.80 -24.73 34.69
N SER A 151 18.87 -24.16 35.90
CA SER A 151 17.78 -23.36 36.46
C SER A 151 17.52 -22.09 35.64
N SER A 152 18.59 -21.40 35.23
CA SER A 152 18.51 -20.22 34.35
C SER A 152 17.94 -20.57 32.98
N MET A 153 18.38 -21.69 32.40
CA MET A 153 17.88 -22.17 31.11
C MET A 153 16.40 -22.54 31.19
N ASN A 154 15.96 -23.15 32.29
CA ASN A 154 14.55 -23.46 32.50
C ASN A 154 13.68 -22.18 32.57
N GLN A 155 14.18 -21.12 33.22
CA GLN A 155 13.52 -19.81 33.24
C GLN A 155 13.45 -19.18 31.83
N GLN A 156 14.53 -19.29 31.05
CA GLN A 156 14.54 -18.83 29.66
C GLN A 156 13.54 -19.60 28.80
N VAL A 157 13.49 -20.93 28.91
CA VAL A 157 12.52 -21.77 28.19
C VAL A 157 11.08 -21.41 28.58
N SER A 158 10.81 -21.17 29.86
CA SER A 158 9.50 -20.70 30.32
C SER A 158 9.12 -19.35 29.68
N THR A 159 10.07 -18.42 29.63
CA THR A 159 9.88 -17.11 28.99
C THR A 159 9.62 -17.23 27.49
N ILE A 160 10.39 -18.09 26.80
CA ILE A 160 10.18 -18.39 25.38
C ILE A 160 8.81 -19.00 25.15
N ASN A 161 8.38 -19.95 25.99
CA ASN A 161 7.07 -20.58 25.88
C ASN A 161 5.94 -19.56 26.05
N ASN A 162 6.06 -18.65 27.03
CA ASN A 162 5.12 -17.55 27.20
C ASN A 162 5.07 -16.62 25.98
N ASN A 163 6.23 -16.29 25.40
CA ASN A 163 6.31 -15.48 24.19
C ASN A 163 5.68 -16.19 22.98
N VAL A 164 5.92 -17.50 22.81
CA VAL A 164 5.30 -18.32 21.75
C VAL A 164 3.78 -18.34 21.91
N ASN A 165 3.27 -18.50 23.14
CA ASN A 165 1.83 -18.45 23.40
C ASN A 165 1.24 -17.07 23.09
N ALA A 166 1.93 -15.99 23.43
CA ALA A 166 1.52 -14.64 23.09
C ALA A 166 1.52 -14.40 21.57
N LEU A 167 2.53 -14.89 20.86
CA LEU A 167 2.60 -14.82 19.39
C LEU A 167 1.48 -15.64 18.73
N ASN A 168 1.18 -16.84 19.24
CA ASN A 168 0.05 -17.64 18.76
C ASN A 168 -1.29 -16.90 18.94
N ALA A 169 -1.49 -16.23 20.07
CA ALA A 169 -2.68 -15.41 20.28
C ALA A 169 -2.74 -14.21 19.30
N GLN A 170 -1.61 -13.56 19.02
CA GLN A 170 -1.55 -12.49 18.02
C GLN A 170 -1.84 -13.00 16.60
N ILE A 171 -1.32 -14.16 16.23
CA ILE A 171 -1.61 -14.81 14.93
C ILE A 171 -3.10 -15.12 14.82
N ALA A 172 -3.73 -15.67 15.88
CA ALA A 172 -5.16 -15.91 15.89
C ALA A 172 -5.97 -14.62 15.68
N LYS A 173 -5.57 -13.52 16.35
CA LYS A 173 -6.19 -12.20 16.17
C LYS A 173 -6.02 -11.67 14.75
N LEU A 174 -4.84 -11.83 14.15
CA LEU A 174 -4.59 -11.43 12.76
C LEU A 174 -5.45 -12.23 11.78
N ASN A 175 -5.56 -13.55 11.96
CA ASN A 175 -6.44 -14.39 11.15
C ASN A 175 -7.92 -13.95 11.24
N GLN A 176 -8.37 -13.53 12.42
CA GLN A 176 -9.70 -12.99 12.61
C GLN A 176 -9.88 -11.64 11.88
N VAL A 177 -8.90 -10.74 11.95
CA VAL A 177 -8.91 -9.47 11.21
C VAL A 177 -8.94 -9.70 9.70
N ILE A 178 -8.12 -10.62 9.19
CA ILE A 178 -8.10 -11.00 7.77
C ILE A 178 -9.46 -11.55 7.35
N SER A 179 -10.07 -12.41 8.16
CA SER A 179 -11.41 -12.96 7.89
C SER A 179 -12.48 -11.87 7.86
N ASN A 180 -12.43 -10.91 8.78
CA ASN A 180 -13.34 -9.78 8.81
C ASN A 180 -13.18 -8.87 7.57
N LEU A 181 -11.94 -8.57 7.19
CA LEU A 181 -11.65 -7.79 5.99
C LEU A 181 -12.12 -8.51 4.73
N ASN A 182 -11.88 -9.81 4.62
CA ASN A 182 -12.35 -10.60 3.48
C ASN A 182 -13.87 -10.56 3.37
N ASN A 183 -14.59 -10.74 4.48
CA ASN A 183 -16.06 -10.60 4.52
C ASN A 183 -16.52 -9.18 4.11
N GLN A 184 -15.80 -8.14 4.52
CA GLN A 184 -16.11 -6.77 4.13
C GLN A 184 -15.88 -6.52 2.64
N VAL A 185 -14.81 -7.06 2.07
CA VAL A 185 -14.51 -6.96 0.63
C VAL A 185 -15.56 -7.69 -0.18
N VAL A 186 -15.98 -8.89 0.23
CA VAL A 186 -17.06 -9.64 -0.44
C VAL A 186 -18.36 -8.84 -0.43
N LYS A 187 -18.76 -8.28 0.73
CA LYS A 187 -19.96 -7.43 0.83
C LYS A 187 -19.88 -6.19 -0.05
N GLN A 188 -18.72 -5.52 -0.10
CA GLN A 188 -18.54 -4.35 -0.96
C GLN A 188 -18.60 -4.72 -2.45
N SER A 189 -18.02 -5.86 -2.83
CA SER A 189 -18.08 -6.38 -4.20
C SER A 189 -19.52 -6.68 -4.63
N GLU A 190 -20.31 -7.29 -3.74
CA GLU A 190 -21.74 -7.55 -3.99
C GLU A 190 -22.51 -6.24 -4.18
N VAL A 191 -22.30 -5.25 -3.30
CA VAL A 191 -22.91 -3.92 -3.42
C VAL A 191 -22.52 -3.26 -4.75
N ILE A 192 -21.25 -3.31 -5.13
CA ILE A 192 -20.77 -2.78 -6.41
C ILE A 192 -21.47 -3.48 -7.59
N ASN A 193 -21.57 -4.80 -7.58
CA ASN A 193 -22.25 -5.55 -8.65
C ASN A 193 -23.72 -5.15 -8.75
N VAL A 194 -24.43 -5.02 -7.63
CA VAL A 194 -25.82 -4.56 -7.60
C VAL A 194 -25.93 -3.12 -8.13
N LEU A 195 -25.02 -2.22 -7.74
CA LEU A 195 -25.02 -0.85 -8.25
C LEU A 195 -24.77 -0.80 -9.75
N ILE A 196 -23.82 -1.59 -10.25
CA ILE A 196 -23.54 -1.70 -11.68
C ILE A 196 -24.78 -2.19 -12.42
N GLU A 197 -25.44 -3.24 -11.93
CA GLU A 197 -26.69 -3.74 -12.53
C GLU A 197 -27.80 -2.70 -12.54
N ARG A 198 -27.99 -1.97 -11.44
CA ARG A 198 -29.01 -0.91 -11.33
C ARG A 198 -28.70 0.33 -12.18
N THR A 199 -27.43 0.60 -12.44
CA THR A 199 -26.97 1.78 -13.20
C THR A 199 -26.66 1.51 -14.66
N LYS A 200 -26.87 0.28 -15.15
CA LYS A 200 -26.78 -0.04 -16.60
C LYS A 200 -27.64 0.95 -17.39
N PRO A 201 -27.04 1.85 -18.19
CA PRO A 201 -27.80 2.87 -18.90
C PRO A 201 -28.70 2.19 -19.94
N LYS A 202 -29.99 2.50 -19.89
CA LYS A 202 -30.97 2.02 -20.86
C LYS A 202 -30.54 2.50 -22.26
N PRO A 203 -30.42 1.62 -23.27
CA PRO A 203 -29.95 2.03 -24.59
C PRO A 203 -30.96 3.01 -25.20
N VAL A 204 -30.62 4.29 -25.20
CA VAL A 204 -31.42 5.33 -25.84
C VAL A 204 -31.19 5.22 -27.34
N LYS A 205 -32.17 4.68 -28.07
CA LYS A 205 -32.20 4.80 -29.54
C LYS A 205 -32.32 6.29 -29.88
N ARG A 206 -31.19 6.92 -30.19
CA ARG A 206 -31.17 8.31 -30.67
C ARG A 206 -31.80 8.33 -32.07
N VAL A 207 -33.08 8.67 -32.15
CA VAL A 207 -33.74 8.96 -33.43
C VAL A 207 -33.19 10.30 -33.92
N ILE A 208 -32.19 10.24 -34.79
CA ILE A 208 -31.61 11.43 -35.41
C ILE A 208 -32.63 11.95 -36.42
N HIS A 209 -33.34 13.02 -36.07
CA HIS A 209 -34.17 13.77 -37.02
C HIS A 209 -33.25 14.64 -37.86
N ILE A 210 -32.76 14.11 -38.99
CA ILE A 210 -32.00 14.86 -39.97
C ILE A 210 -33.00 15.78 -40.70
N LYS A 211 -32.95 17.09 -40.43
CA LYS A 211 -33.70 18.06 -41.24
C LYS A 211 -33.07 18.10 -42.64
N PRO A 212 -33.83 17.91 -43.74
CA PRO A 212 -33.27 18.01 -45.07
C PRO A 212 -32.81 19.46 -45.33
N ALA A 213 -31.56 19.61 -45.75
CA ALA A 213 -31.01 20.92 -46.13
C ALA A 213 -31.76 21.46 -47.35
N SER A 214 -32.33 22.66 -47.23
CA SER A 214 -33.00 23.34 -48.35
C SER A 214 -32.00 23.65 -49.47
N PRO A 215 -32.39 23.51 -50.76
CA PRO A 215 -31.49 23.79 -51.88
C PRO A 215 -31.01 25.26 -51.86
N GLN A 216 -29.70 25.46 -52.02
CA GLN A 216 -29.12 26.81 -52.10
C GLN A 216 -29.35 27.38 -53.51
N ILE A 217 -30.21 28.40 -53.62
CA ILE A 217 -30.43 29.13 -54.87
C ILE A 217 -29.22 30.02 -55.13
N ILE A 218 -28.58 29.86 -56.28
CA ILE A 218 -27.47 30.70 -56.74
C ILE A 218 -28.08 31.81 -57.58
N TYR A 219 -27.65 33.05 -57.36
CA TYR A 219 -28.08 34.20 -58.13
C TYR A 219 -26.97 34.65 -59.10
N TYR A 220 -27.36 35.17 -60.25
CA TYR A 220 -26.51 35.79 -61.27
C TYR A 220 -27.05 37.18 -61.60
N ILE A 221 -26.19 38.09 -62.08
CA ILE A 221 -26.63 39.40 -62.56
C ILE A 221 -27.13 39.23 -64.00
N ASN A 222 -28.33 39.72 -64.27
CA ASN A 222 -28.88 39.87 -65.62
C ASN A 222 -28.62 41.28 -66.15
N ALA A 223 -28.86 42.30 -65.32
CA ALA A 223 -28.58 43.70 -65.66
C ALA A 223 -28.13 44.49 -64.43
N VAL A 224 -27.28 45.50 -64.61
CA VAL A 224 -26.85 46.41 -63.54
C VAL A 224 -26.84 47.84 -64.04
N ILE A 225 -27.36 48.74 -63.20
CA ILE A 225 -27.25 50.19 -63.35
C ILE A 225 -26.77 50.79 -62.03
N PRO A 226 -26.26 52.02 -62.00
CA PRO A 226 -25.89 52.67 -60.75
C PRO A 226 -27.03 52.61 -59.72
N GLY A 227 -26.76 51.99 -58.56
CA GLY A 227 -27.70 51.84 -57.45
C GLY A 227 -28.73 50.70 -57.55
N ARG A 228 -28.81 49.95 -58.66
CA ARG A 228 -29.76 48.82 -58.83
C ARG A 228 -29.15 47.67 -59.64
N ALA A 229 -29.43 46.44 -59.22
CA ALA A 229 -29.10 45.25 -60.00
C ALA A 229 -30.34 44.36 -60.16
N TRP A 230 -30.51 43.78 -61.34
CA TRP A 230 -31.46 42.71 -61.60
C TRP A 230 -30.72 41.39 -61.52
N LEU A 231 -31.12 40.57 -60.55
CA LEU A 231 -30.57 39.25 -60.32
C LEU A 231 -31.54 38.18 -60.83
N ILE A 232 -31.00 37.10 -61.36
CA ILE A 232 -31.75 35.90 -61.73
C ILE A 232 -31.23 34.71 -60.92
N GLY A 233 -32.12 34.02 -60.23
CA GLY A 233 -31.81 32.80 -59.48
C GLY A 233 -31.84 31.56 -60.38
N THR A 234 -31.13 30.50 -59.99
CA THR A 234 -31.18 29.19 -60.66
C THR A 234 -32.58 28.55 -60.71
N ASN A 235 -33.51 29.05 -59.92
CA ASN A 235 -34.92 28.67 -59.93
C ASN A 235 -35.78 29.53 -60.89
N GLY A 236 -35.16 30.39 -61.70
CA GLY A 236 -35.86 31.33 -62.60
C GLY A 236 -36.45 32.56 -61.89
N SER A 237 -36.24 32.72 -60.58
CA SER A 237 -36.71 33.90 -59.84
C SER A 237 -35.89 35.12 -60.21
N THR A 238 -36.55 36.21 -60.57
CA THR A 238 -35.90 37.51 -60.79
C THR A 238 -36.07 38.41 -59.57
N LEU A 239 -34.99 39.07 -59.16
CA LEU A 239 -34.97 39.95 -57.99
C LEU A 239 -34.27 41.26 -58.34
N THR A 240 -34.96 42.38 -58.20
CA THR A 240 -34.33 43.70 -58.27
C THR A 240 -33.83 44.09 -56.89
N VAL A 241 -32.51 44.28 -56.77
CA VAL A 241 -31.86 44.64 -55.52
C VAL A 241 -31.27 46.04 -55.58
N ARG A 242 -31.34 46.73 -54.45
CA ARG A 242 -30.63 47.98 -54.16
C ARG A 242 -29.64 47.73 -53.01
N GLU A 243 -28.74 48.67 -52.79
CA GLU A 243 -27.93 48.66 -51.56
C GLU A 243 -28.84 48.57 -50.32
N GLY A 244 -28.50 47.70 -49.39
CA GLY A 244 -29.33 47.36 -48.22
C GLY A 244 -30.41 46.30 -48.45
N SER A 245 -30.63 45.82 -49.68
CA SER A 245 -31.63 44.76 -49.95
C SER A 245 -31.12 43.38 -49.51
N LYS A 246 -32.01 42.54 -48.97
CA LYS A 246 -31.68 41.19 -48.51
C LYS A 246 -31.93 40.14 -49.60
N ILE A 247 -30.94 39.30 -49.85
CA ILE A 247 -30.94 38.19 -50.80
C ILE A 247 -30.83 36.88 -50.02
N ALA A 248 -31.73 35.93 -50.30
CA ALA A 248 -31.71 34.61 -49.67
C ALA A 248 -30.38 33.89 -49.98
N GLY A 249 -29.68 33.40 -48.94
CA GLY A 249 -28.40 32.70 -49.09
C GLY A 249 -27.16 33.60 -49.27
N TYR A 250 -27.33 34.89 -49.53
CA TYR A 250 -26.22 35.85 -49.75
C TYR A 250 -26.20 37.00 -48.73
N GLY A 251 -27.29 37.22 -47.99
CA GLY A 251 -27.36 38.28 -46.97
C GLY A 251 -27.74 39.63 -47.58
N VAL A 252 -27.20 40.71 -47.08
CA VAL A 252 -27.57 42.09 -47.47
C VAL A 252 -26.61 42.61 -48.54
N VAL A 253 -27.12 43.31 -49.55
CA VAL A 253 -26.29 43.98 -50.55
C VAL A 253 -25.54 45.15 -49.92
N LYS A 254 -24.21 45.10 -49.95
CA LYS A 254 -23.32 46.15 -49.41
C LYS A 254 -22.96 47.20 -50.45
N LEU A 255 -22.67 46.77 -51.67
CA LEU A 255 -22.23 47.64 -52.76
C LEU A 255 -22.67 47.04 -54.09
N ILE A 256 -23.16 47.90 -54.98
CA ILE A 256 -23.45 47.55 -56.38
C ILE A 256 -22.45 48.28 -57.25
N ASP A 257 -21.47 47.56 -57.78
CA ASP A 257 -20.50 48.10 -58.72
C ASP A 257 -21.05 47.93 -60.15
N SER A 258 -21.54 49.03 -60.71
CA SER A 258 -22.04 49.11 -62.08
C SER A 258 -20.93 49.13 -63.14
N MET A 259 -19.69 49.46 -62.77
CA MET A 259 -18.55 49.48 -63.70
C MET A 259 -17.98 48.08 -63.91
N GLN A 260 -17.93 47.28 -62.84
CA GLN A 260 -17.38 45.92 -62.89
C GLN A 260 -18.45 44.83 -63.04
N GLY A 261 -19.73 45.19 -62.91
CA GLY A 261 -20.81 44.21 -62.97
C GLY A 261 -20.80 43.26 -61.80
N ARG A 262 -20.62 43.78 -60.57
CA ARG A 262 -20.48 42.96 -59.36
C ARG A 262 -21.36 43.48 -58.24
N VAL A 263 -22.01 42.56 -57.53
CA VAL A 263 -22.78 42.88 -56.33
C VAL A 263 -22.11 42.23 -55.13
N LEU A 264 -21.64 43.05 -54.20
CA LEU A 264 -21.02 42.60 -52.95
C LEU A 264 -22.10 42.41 -51.89
N THR A 265 -22.07 41.26 -51.22
CA THR A 265 -23.08 40.92 -50.21
C THR A 265 -22.44 40.75 -48.83
N SER A 266 -23.24 40.84 -47.78
CA SER A 266 -22.77 40.78 -46.39
C SER A 266 -22.23 39.40 -46.01
N SER A 267 -22.60 38.35 -46.75
CA SER A 267 -22.02 37.01 -46.61
C SER A 267 -20.58 36.90 -47.14
N GLY A 268 -20.05 37.95 -47.78
CA GLY A 268 -18.75 37.93 -48.46
C GLY A 268 -18.80 37.30 -49.86
N ARG A 269 -19.94 36.76 -50.28
CA ARG A 269 -20.14 36.24 -51.64
C ARG A 269 -20.35 37.39 -52.62
N VAL A 270 -19.71 37.30 -53.79
CA VAL A 270 -19.85 38.27 -54.88
C VAL A 270 -20.70 37.66 -55.98
N ILE A 271 -21.76 38.36 -56.37
CA ILE A 271 -22.61 37.95 -57.49
C ILE A 271 -22.09 38.64 -58.76
N ARG A 272 -22.02 37.88 -59.86
CA ARG A 272 -21.47 38.31 -61.15
C ARG A 272 -22.47 37.95 -62.25
N PHE A 273 -22.26 38.48 -63.46
CA PHE A 273 -23.01 38.09 -64.65
C PHE A 273 -22.91 36.58 -64.93
N SER A 274 -24.00 35.96 -65.36
CA SER A 274 -24.00 34.60 -65.92
C SER A 274 -23.24 34.61 -67.24
N GLN A 275 -22.41 33.60 -67.48
CA GLN A 275 -21.58 33.49 -68.69
C GLN A 275 -22.39 33.13 -69.96
N GLU A 276 -23.73 33.11 -69.87
CA GLU A 276 -24.62 32.64 -70.93
C GLU A 276 -25.12 33.78 -71.87
N ASP A 277 -24.81 35.05 -71.58
CA ASP A 277 -25.26 36.22 -72.37
C ASP A 277 -24.07 37.08 -72.91
N ILE A 278 -23.04 36.45 -73.48
CA ILE A 278 -22.00 37.15 -74.29
C ILE A 278 -22.17 36.82 -75.77
#